data_AF-A0A7S2BJP2-F1
#
_entry.id   AF-A0A7S2BJP2-F1
#
_cell.length_a   1.000
_cell.length_b   1.000
_cell.length_c   1.000
_cell.angle_alpha   90.00
_cell.angle_beta   90.00
_cell.angle_gamma   90.00
#
_symmetry.space_group_name_H-M   'P 1'
#
loop_
_entity.id
_entity.type
_entity.pdbx_description
1 polymer ?
#
loop_
_entity_poly.entity_id
_entity_poly.type
_entity_poly.pdbx_seq_one_letter_code
_entity_poly.pdbx_strand_id
1 'polypeptide(L)'
;VASTTAHYCRNFHVRICAAKPPHSNWPNDVSVPFTDPRTLLASHIGVGLLTRALHRNKLTMRADQVEKMMSELREEKCGLEPLPDGTFCRIVYVEAVRVESPHGLIFVQVGTWDQNSGSTLAKCQYPAKKRARAELPQAVLKKLFDQDLRQLDNH
;
A
#
# COMPACT_ATOMS: atom_id res chain seq x y z
N VAL A 1 -14.84 -17.86 -10.94
CA VAL A 1 -15.15 -18.17 -9.52
C VAL A 1 -13.96 -18.83 -8.82
N ALA A 2 -13.43 -19.97 -9.31
CA ALA A 2 -12.32 -20.68 -8.67
C ALA A 2 -11.07 -19.83 -8.36
N SER A 3 -10.62 -18.99 -9.31
CA SER A 3 -9.44 -18.12 -9.12
C SER A 3 -9.66 -17.07 -8.00
N THR A 4 -10.85 -16.46 -7.95
CA THR A 4 -11.24 -15.50 -6.91
C THR A 4 -11.27 -16.16 -5.54
N THR A 5 -11.85 -17.35 -5.42
CA THR A 5 -11.88 -18.13 -4.18
C THR A 5 -10.46 -18.51 -3.74
N ALA A 6 -9.59 -18.94 -4.65
CA ALA A 6 -8.20 -19.26 -4.33
C ALA A 6 -7.41 -18.03 -3.84
N HIS A 7 -7.65 -16.85 -4.44
CA HIS A 7 -7.03 -15.61 -3.98
C HIS A 7 -7.54 -15.21 -2.58
N TYR A 8 -8.85 -15.29 -2.35
CA TYR A 8 -9.45 -15.09 -1.03
C TYR A 8 -8.81 -15.99 0.02
N CYS A 9 -8.77 -17.30 -0.21
CA CYS A 9 -8.24 -18.27 0.74
C CYS A 9 -6.76 -17.99 1.07
N ARG A 10 -5.94 -17.67 0.06
CA ARG A 10 -4.53 -17.29 0.26
C ARG A 10 -4.40 -16.05 1.13
N ASN A 11 -5.14 -15.00 0.79
CA ASN A 11 -5.12 -13.73 1.52
C ASN A 11 -5.60 -13.88 2.97
N PHE A 12 -6.64 -14.67 3.19
CA PHE A 12 -7.20 -14.95 4.51
C PHE A 12 -6.24 -15.78 5.35
N HIS A 13 -5.65 -16.83 4.78
CA HIS A 13 -4.67 -17.68 5.46
C HIS A 13 -3.45 -16.89 5.93
N VAL A 14 -2.88 -16.03 5.07
CA VAL A 14 -1.73 -15.16 5.45
C VAL A 14 -2.08 -14.27 6.65
N ARG A 15 -3.29 -13.72 6.70
CA ARG A 15 -3.74 -12.85 7.79
C ARG A 15 -3.97 -13.61 9.08
N ILE A 16 -4.56 -14.81 9.01
CA ILE A 16 -4.69 -15.70 10.17
C ILE A 16 -3.32 -16.02 10.76
N CYS A 17 -2.35 -16.42 9.94
CA CYS A 17 -1.02 -16.77 10.43
C CYS A 17 -0.26 -15.56 11.03
N ALA A 18 -0.61 -14.34 10.60
CA ALA A 18 -0.04 -13.09 11.10
C ALA A 18 -0.74 -12.55 12.35
N ALA A 19 -1.99 -12.93 12.61
CA ALA A 19 -2.78 -12.50 13.74
C ALA A 19 -2.34 -13.21 15.03
N LYS A 20 -1.15 -12.87 15.51
CA LYS A 20 -0.62 -13.39 16.76
C LYS A 20 0.11 -12.29 17.56
N PRO A 21 0.11 -12.37 18.89
CA PRO A 21 0.91 -11.50 19.73
C PRO A 21 2.42 -11.60 19.40
N PRO A 22 3.21 -10.54 19.64
CA PRO A 22 2.81 -9.28 20.29
C PRO A 22 2.20 -8.24 19.34
N HIS A 23 2.24 -8.46 18.02
CA HIS A 23 1.91 -7.43 17.03
C HIS A 23 0.42 -7.37 16.68
N SER A 24 -0.38 -8.31 17.18
CA SER A 24 -1.82 -8.40 16.96
C SER A 24 -2.47 -9.24 18.05
N ASN A 25 -3.76 -9.03 18.26
CA ASN A 25 -4.58 -9.99 18.99
C ASN A 25 -4.65 -11.31 18.22
N TRP A 26 -4.87 -12.42 18.92
CA TRP A 26 -5.28 -13.68 18.29
C TRP A 26 -6.62 -13.48 17.56
N PRO A 27 -6.84 -14.13 16.41
CA PRO A 27 -8.13 -14.09 15.74
C PRO A 27 -9.19 -14.78 16.60
N ASN A 28 -10.44 -14.36 16.43
CA ASN A 28 -11.61 -15.04 16.98
C ASN A 28 -12.58 -15.45 15.87
N ASP A 29 -13.67 -16.09 16.26
CA ASP A 29 -14.75 -16.55 15.38
C ASP A 29 -15.47 -15.42 14.63
N VAL A 30 -15.43 -14.20 15.16
CA VAL A 30 -16.08 -13.02 14.56
C VAL A 30 -15.11 -12.19 13.71
N SER A 31 -13.82 -12.18 14.04
CA SER A 31 -12.85 -11.24 13.50
C SER A 31 -11.44 -11.81 13.39
N VAL A 32 -10.85 -11.62 12.21
CA VAL A 32 -9.42 -11.86 11.96
C VAL A 32 -8.75 -10.50 11.78
N PRO A 33 -7.78 -10.12 12.62
CA PRO A 33 -7.03 -8.89 12.46
C PRO A 33 -6.45 -8.70 11.05
N PHE A 34 -6.30 -7.43 10.64
CA PHE A 34 -5.80 -7.04 9.30
C PHE A 34 -6.64 -7.56 8.12
N THR A 35 -7.88 -7.97 8.38
CA THR A 35 -8.80 -8.48 7.37
C THR A 35 -9.91 -7.47 7.09
N ASP A 36 -9.79 -6.75 5.97
CA ASP A 36 -10.93 -6.04 5.37
C ASP A 36 -11.49 -6.92 4.25
N PRO A 37 -12.80 -7.27 4.24
CA PRO A 37 -13.41 -8.09 3.19
C PRO A 37 -13.10 -7.60 1.76
N ARG A 38 -13.01 -6.27 1.56
CA ARG A 38 -12.68 -5.65 0.27
C ARG A 38 -11.24 -5.95 -0.17
N THR A 39 -10.34 -6.18 0.79
CA THR A 39 -8.94 -6.51 0.50
C THR A 39 -8.71 -7.98 0.17
N LEU A 40 -9.62 -8.87 0.57
CA LEU A 40 -9.46 -10.31 0.35
C LEU A 40 -9.77 -10.74 -1.10
N LEU A 41 -10.66 -10.04 -1.80
CA LEU A 41 -11.34 -10.57 -2.99
C LEU A 41 -10.83 -10.06 -4.35
N ALA A 42 -9.87 -9.13 -4.41
CA ALA A 42 -9.63 -8.40 -5.65
C ALA A 42 -8.15 -8.22 -6.02
N SER A 43 -7.73 -8.91 -7.10
CA SER A 43 -6.46 -8.69 -7.79
C SER A 43 -6.62 -8.12 -9.21
N HIS A 44 -7.78 -8.26 -9.87
CA HIS A 44 -7.90 -7.93 -11.31
C HIS A 44 -8.99 -6.94 -11.70
N ILE A 45 -9.83 -6.49 -10.78
CA ILE A 45 -10.94 -5.57 -11.10
C ILE A 45 -10.40 -4.17 -11.48
N GLY A 46 -9.34 -3.71 -10.80
CA GLY A 46 -8.81 -2.35 -10.97
C GLY A 46 -8.31 -2.04 -12.38
N VAL A 47 -7.56 -2.95 -13.00
CA VAL A 47 -7.04 -2.76 -14.37
C VAL A 47 -8.20 -2.66 -15.38
N GLY A 48 -9.18 -3.56 -15.29
CA GLY A 48 -10.35 -3.53 -16.16
C GLY A 48 -11.24 -2.30 -15.93
N LEU A 49 -11.31 -1.77 -14.70
CA LEU A 49 -11.97 -0.50 -14.42
C LEU A 49 -11.24 0.67 -15.07
N LEU A 50 -9.92 0.75 -14.90
CA LEU A 50 -9.08 1.81 -15.48
C LEU A 50 -9.21 1.83 -17.02
N THR A 51 -9.04 0.68 -17.68
CA THR A 51 -9.16 0.58 -19.15
C THR A 51 -10.53 1.02 -19.64
N ARG A 52 -11.61 0.59 -18.97
CA ARG A 52 -12.98 0.99 -19.34
C ARG A 52 -13.23 2.48 -19.09
N ALA A 53 -12.68 3.05 -18.03
CA ALA A 53 -12.82 4.47 -17.72
C ALA A 53 -12.11 5.34 -18.78
N LEU A 54 -10.88 4.96 -19.18
CA LEU A 54 -10.13 5.62 -20.25
C LEU A 54 -10.86 5.53 -21.60
N HIS A 55 -11.30 4.33 -21.99
CA HIS A 55 -12.02 4.12 -23.26
C HIS A 55 -13.35 4.90 -23.33
N ARG A 56 -14.00 5.12 -22.19
CA ARG A 56 -15.25 5.89 -22.10
C ARG A 56 -15.03 7.39 -21.89
N ASN A 57 -13.79 7.88 -21.99
CA ASN A 57 -13.41 9.26 -21.71
C ASN A 57 -13.88 9.77 -20.33
N LYS A 58 -14.00 8.85 -19.34
CA LYS A 58 -14.33 9.20 -17.95
C LYS A 58 -13.10 9.62 -17.13
N LEU A 59 -11.90 9.29 -17.62
CA LEU A 59 -10.63 9.69 -17.03
C LEU A 59 -9.73 10.22 -18.16
N THR A 60 -9.08 11.35 -17.90
CA THR A 60 -8.04 11.90 -18.77
C THR A 60 -6.71 11.81 -18.04
N MET A 61 -5.78 11.03 -18.57
CA MET A 61 -4.46 10.80 -17.99
C MET A 61 -3.43 10.75 -19.12
N ARG A 62 -2.19 11.16 -18.83
CA ARG A 62 -1.08 10.99 -19.77
C ARG A 62 -0.69 9.52 -19.88
N ALA A 63 -0.09 9.12 -21.00
CA ALA A 63 0.30 7.73 -21.26
C ALA A 63 1.23 7.15 -20.17
N ASP A 64 2.21 7.94 -19.71
CA ASP A 64 3.14 7.59 -18.62
C ASP A 64 2.39 7.31 -17.29
N GLN A 65 1.37 8.13 -17.00
CA GLN A 65 0.57 7.98 -15.78
C GLN A 65 -0.33 6.74 -15.85
N VAL A 66 -0.88 6.43 -17.03
CA VAL A 66 -1.70 5.22 -17.25
C VAL A 66 -0.86 3.98 -17.07
N GLU A 67 0.33 3.92 -17.67
CA GLU A 67 1.24 2.78 -17.54
C GLU A 67 1.65 2.55 -16.08
N LYS A 68 2.05 3.64 -15.39
CA LYS A 68 2.39 3.58 -13.96
C LYS A 68 1.22 3.10 -13.11
N MET A 69 0.01 3.61 -13.34
CA MET A 69 -1.18 3.19 -12.61
C MET A 69 -1.53 1.73 -12.90
N MET A 70 -1.38 1.26 -14.15
CA MET A 70 -1.57 -0.14 -14.51
C MET A 70 -0.56 -1.05 -13.80
N SER A 71 0.73 -0.68 -13.74
CA SER A 71 1.75 -1.41 -12.98
C SER A 71 1.37 -1.47 -11.50
N GLU A 72 1.02 -0.34 -10.88
CA GLU A 72 0.64 -0.32 -9.46
C GLU A 72 -0.61 -1.15 -9.15
N LEU A 73 -1.60 -1.19 -10.05
CA LEU A 73 -2.79 -2.01 -9.90
C LEU A 73 -2.47 -3.51 -10.06
N ARG A 74 -1.59 -3.88 -10.99
CA ARG A 74 -1.14 -5.28 -11.19
C ARG A 74 -0.32 -5.78 -10.01
N GLU A 75 0.50 -4.92 -9.42
CA GLU A 75 1.30 -5.20 -8.23
C GLU A 75 0.51 -5.05 -6.91
N GLU A 76 -0.80 -4.79 -7.00
CA GLU A 76 -1.71 -4.60 -5.86
C GLU A 76 -1.26 -3.50 -4.87
N LYS A 77 -0.44 -2.54 -5.33
CA LYS A 77 0.02 -1.38 -4.54
C LYS A 77 -1.05 -0.30 -4.41
N CYS A 78 -2.11 -0.37 -5.21
CA CYS A 78 -3.28 0.49 -5.08
C CYS A 78 -4.56 -0.22 -5.54
N GLY A 79 -5.70 0.37 -5.24
CA GLY A 79 -7.01 0.04 -5.78
C GLY A 79 -7.59 1.22 -6.56
N LEU A 80 -8.55 0.92 -7.42
CA LEU A 80 -9.36 1.92 -8.11
C LEU A 80 -10.82 1.63 -7.81
N GLU A 81 -11.55 2.61 -7.28
CA GLU A 81 -12.95 2.50 -6.88
C GLU A 81 -13.77 3.59 -7.58
N PRO A 82 -14.88 3.26 -8.27
CA PRO A 82 -15.78 4.27 -8.81
C PRO A 82 -16.54 4.95 -7.68
N LEU A 83 -16.72 6.27 -7.78
CA LEU A 83 -17.52 7.06 -6.85
C LEU A 83 -18.95 7.27 -7.40
N PRO A 84 -19.94 7.61 -6.54
CA PRO A 84 -21.33 7.81 -6.97
C PRO A 84 -21.52 8.89 -8.03
N ASP A 85 -20.64 9.89 -8.06
CA ASP A 85 -20.63 10.97 -9.06
C ASP A 85 -20.04 10.56 -10.41
N GLY A 86 -19.62 9.29 -10.56
CA GLY A 86 -19.02 8.75 -11.77
C GLY A 86 -17.53 9.02 -11.92
N THR A 87 -16.90 9.69 -10.94
CA THR A 87 -15.45 9.84 -10.84
C THR A 87 -14.82 8.55 -10.26
N PHE A 88 -13.50 8.54 -10.12
CA PHE A 88 -12.78 7.40 -9.56
C PHE A 88 -11.83 7.84 -8.45
N CYS A 89 -11.79 7.06 -7.38
CA CYS A 89 -10.84 7.21 -6.29
C CYS A 89 -9.72 6.16 -6.42
N ARG A 90 -8.46 6.62 -6.30
CA ARG A 90 -7.30 5.74 -6.14
C ARG A 90 -7.05 5.53 -4.65
N ILE A 91 -7.15 4.28 -4.21
CA ILE A 91 -6.94 3.90 -2.81
C ILE A 91 -5.56 3.30 -2.67
N VAL A 92 -4.77 3.78 -1.72
CA VAL A 92 -3.43 3.26 -1.42
C VAL A 92 -3.37 2.94 0.07
N TYR A 93 -2.82 1.79 0.40
CA TYR A 93 -2.50 1.45 1.79
C TYR A 93 -1.06 1.88 2.05
N VAL A 94 -0.83 2.56 3.17
CA VAL A 94 0.48 3.10 3.53
C VAL A 94 0.74 2.74 4.97
N GLU A 95 1.94 2.23 5.24
CA GLU A 95 2.45 2.11 6.60
C GLU A 95 3.48 3.21 6.82
N ALA A 96 3.37 3.91 7.93
CA ALA A 96 4.25 5.01 8.30
C ALA A 96 4.81 4.80 9.70
N VAL A 97 6.05 5.22 9.91
CA VAL A 97 6.69 5.21 11.23
C VAL A 97 6.64 6.61 11.81
N ARG A 98 6.08 6.72 13.02
CA ARG A 98 6.15 7.91 13.85
C ARG A 98 7.07 7.62 15.03
N VAL A 99 8.24 8.24 15.04
CA VAL A 99 9.14 8.26 16.20
C VAL A 99 9.00 9.61 16.86
N GLU A 100 8.82 9.61 18.18
CA GLU A 100 8.67 10.82 18.98
C GLU A 100 9.67 10.78 20.14
N SER A 101 10.37 11.88 20.37
CA SER A 101 11.27 12.02 21.51
C SER A 101 10.47 12.34 22.80
N PRO A 102 11.06 12.15 23.99
CA PRO A 102 10.44 12.58 25.25
C PRO A 102 10.12 14.08 25.33
N HIS A 103 10.73 14.88 24.44
CA HIS A 103 10.50 16.33 24.33
C HIS A 103 9.43 16.68 23.28
N GLY A 104 8.72 15.69 22.70
CA GLY A 104 7.68 15.91 21.70
C GLY A 104 8.19 16.22 20.29
N LEU A 105 9.48 15.99 20.01
CA LEU A 105 10.03 16.15 18.66
C LEU A 105 9.74 14.91 17.83
N ILE A 106 9.34 15.08 16.57
CA ILE A 106 9.00 13.98 15.67
C ILE A 106 10.09 13.75 14.61
N PHE A 107 10.36 12.48 14.31
CA PHE A 107 11.23 12.10 13.19
C PHE A 107 10.47 12.21 11.87
N VAL A 108 10.99 13.04 10.97
CA VAL A 108 10.42 13.27 9.63
C VAL A 108 11.49 13.21 8.55
N GLN A 109 11.10 12.76 7.37
CA GLN A 109 11.92 12.79 6.17
C GLN A 109 11.85 14.18 5.53
N VAL A 110 13.00 14.86 5.47
CA VAL A 110 13.14 16.21 4.91
C VAL A 110 13.43 16.25 3.39
N GLY A 111 13.65 15.08 2.78
CA GLY A 111 13.87 15.00 1.34
C GLY A 111 14.29 13.62 0.87
N THR A 112 14.53 13.51 -0.43
CA THR A 112 15.17 12.35 -1.08
C THR A 112 16.34 12.81 -1.92
N TRP A 113 17.41 12.02 -1.90
CA TRP A 113 18.55 12.19 -2.80
C TRP A 113 18.42 11.23 -3.98
N ASP A 114 18.46 11.76 -5.21
CA ASP A 114 18.55 10.93 -6.41
C ASP A 114 20.02 10.71 -6.78
N GLN A 115 20.49 9.47 -6.63
CA GLN A 115 21.88 9.11 -6.91
C GLN A 115 22.25 9.28 -8.39
N ASN A 116 21.29 9.14 -9.30
CA ASN A 116 21.57 9.20 -10.74
C ASN A 116 21.74 10.63 -11.22
N SER A 117 20.91 11.55 -10.71
CA SER A 117 20.96 12.97 -11.09
C SER A 117 21.79 13.83 -10.15
N GLY A 118 22.16 13.32 -8.97
CA GLY A 118 22.79 14.10 -7.90
C GLY A 118 21.87 15.19 -7.32
N SER A 119 20.57 15.14 -7.63
CA SER A 119 19.61 16.16 -7.22
C SER A 119 18.92 15.80 -5.90
N THR A 120 18.49 16.83 -5.18
CA THR A 120 17.65 16.69 -3.99
C THR A 120 16.23 17.13 -4.27
N LEU A 121 15.28 16.38 -3.73
CA LEU A 121 13.88 16.77 -3.69
C LEU A 121 13.47 16.98 -2.23
N ALA A 122 13.31 18.24 -1.84
CA ALA A 122 12.86 18.62 -0.51
C ALA A 122 11.43 18.09 -0.25
N LYS A 123 11.22 17.54 0.94
CA LYS A 123 9.93 17.01 1.43
C LYS A 123 9.81 17.29 2.93
N CYS A 124 8.63 17.09 3.51
CA CYS A 124 8.48 17.03 4.96
C CYS A 124 7.33 16.08 5.24
N GLN A 125 7.66 14.82 5.52
CA GLN A 125 6.67 13.74 5.68
C GLN A 125 7.20 12.67 6.64
N TYR A 126 6.32 11.86 7.22
CA TYR A 126 6.77 10.66 7.92
C TYR A 126 7.47 9.69 6.96
N PRO A 127 8.49 8.95 7.42
CA PRO A 127 8.99 7.78 6.71
C PRO A 127 7.84 6.81 6.52
N ALA A 128 7.51 6.53 5.26
CA ALA A 128 6.32 5.75 4.93
C ALA A 128 6.52 4.98 3.63
N LYS A 129 5.86 3.83 3.55
CA LYS A 129 5.94 2.95 2.38
C LYS A 129 4.56 2.44 2.00
N LYS A 130 4.31 2.38 0.68
CA LYS A 130 3.10 1.79 0.15
C LYS A 130 3.10 0.29 0.48
N ARG A 131 1.98 -0.18 1.00
CA ARG A 131 1.70 -1.58 1.28
C ARG A 131 0.97 -2.20 0.12
N ALA A 132 1.43 -3.35 -0.38
CA ALA A 132 0.62 -4.14 -1.29
C ALA A 132 -0.61 -4.69 -0.54
N ARG A 133 -1.74 -4.86 -1.22
CA ARG A 133 -3.02 -5.26 -0.60
C ARG A 133 -2.93 -6.55 0.23
N ALA A 134 -2.17 -7.53 -0.25
CA ALA A 134 -1.95 -8.80 0.42
C ALA A 134 -0.79 -8.78 1.44
N GLU A 135 -0.03 -7.68 1.49
CA GLU A 135 1.13 -7.55 2.35
C GLU A 135 0.74 -7.15 3.77
N LEU A 136 1.43 -7.74 4.74
CA LEU A 136 1.22 -7.48 6.17
C LEU A 136 1.88 -6.15 6.57
N PRO A 137 1.28 -5.37 7.50
CA PRO A 137 1.87 -4.13 7.98
C PRO A 137 3.32 -4.29 8.47
N GLN A 138 3.60 -5.35 9.24
CA GLN A 138 4.93 -5.60 9.80
C GLN A 138 5.97 -5.87 8.71
N ALA A 139 5.58 -6.52 7.62
CA ALA A 139 6.47 -6.79 6.49
C ALA A 139 6.85 -5.49 5.76
N VAL A 140 5.90 -4.55 5.61
CA VAL A 140 6.17 -3.23 5.03
C VAL A 140 7.07 -2.40 5.93
N LEU A 141 6.80 -2.39 7.23
CA LEU A 141 7.64 -1.68 8.20
C LEU A 141 9.06 -2.22 8.17
N LYS A 142 9.24 -3.55 8.14
CA LYS A 142 10.56 -4.16 7.97
C LYS A 142 11.24 -3.68 6.67
N LYS A 143 10.53 -3.64 5.54
CA LYS A 143 11.06 -3.11 4.28
C LYS A 143 11.38 -1.62 4.32
N LEU A 144 10.65 -0.83 5.11
CA LEU A 144 10.92 0.59 5.31
C LEU A 144 12.23 0.76 6.08
N PHE A 145 12.40 0.04 7.20
CA PHE A 145 13.65 0.03 7.96
C PHE A 145 14.83 -0.47 7.12
N ASP A 146 14.67 -1.65 6.50
CA ASP A 146 15.72 -2.30 5.73
C ASP A 146 16.06 -1.61 4.40
N GLN A 147 15.33 -0.62 3.91
CA GLN A 147 15.64 -0.02 2.60
C GLN A 147 15.82 1.48 2.70
N ASP A 148 14.94 2.14 3.45
CA ASP A 148 14.83 3.58 3.43
C ASP A 148 15.52 4.19 4.66
N LEU A 149 15.66 3.43 5.76
CA LEU A 149 16.24 3.90 7.03
C LEU A 149 17.55 3.22 7.45
N ARG A 150 18.11 2.31 6.63
CA ARG A 150 19.37 1.59 6.92
C ARG A 150 20.53 2.48 7.36
N GLN A 151 20.58 3.72 6.86
CA GLN A 151 21.67 4.65 7.18
C GLN A 151 21.70 5.09 8.65
N LEU A 152 20.60 4.86 9.40
CA LEU A 152 20.55 5.16 10.83
C LEU A 152 21.31 4.15 11.69
N ASP A 153 21.62 2.95 11.17
CA ASP A 153 22.30 1.90 11.96
C ASP A 153 23.81 2.13 12.13
N ASN A 154 24.39 3.08 11.38
CA ASN A 154 25.84 3.34 11.35
C ASN A 154 26.28 4.56 12.19
N HIS A 155 25.39 5.09 13.03
CA HIS A 155 25.63 6.23 13.91
C HIS A 155 25.31 5.88 15.35
#